data_AF-A0A8I1PES2-F1
#
_entry.id   AF-A0A8I1PES2-F1
#
_cell.length_a   1.000
_cell.length_b   1.000
_cell.length_c   1.000
_cell.angle_alpha   90.00
_cell.angle_beta   90.00
_cell.angle_gamma   90.00
#
_symmetry.space_group_name_H-M   'P 1'
#
loop_
_entity.id
_entity.type
_entity.pdbx_description
1 polymer ?
#
loop_
_entity_poly.entity_id
_entity_poly.type
_entity_poly.pdbx_seq_one_letter_code
_entity_poly.pdbx_strand_id
1 'polypeptide(L)'
;MPRTLEVVAREVVSARTDWSPARRAAVTVAAALQLGLLAAALQDVLRRPADQLTAPKAVWTAACFVNFVGPLSYFAFGRRR
;
A
#
# COMPACT_ATOMS: atom_id res chain seq x y z
N MET A 1 24.65 -36.53 6.97
CA MET A 1 24.20 -36.20 5.61
C MET A 1 23.11 -35.13 5.67
N PRO A 2 23.32 -33.92 5.12
CA PRO A 2 22.46 -32.73 5.29
C PRO A 2 21.38 -32.59 4.20
N ARG A 3 20.62 -33.65 3.89
CA ARG A 3 19.63 -33.63 2.79
C ARG A 3 18.43 -32.70 3.02
N THR A 4 18.13 -32.36 4.28
CA THR A 4 16.95 -31.55 4.63
C THR A 4 17.11 -30.08 4.24
N LEU A 5 18.32 -29.52 4.39
CA LEU A 5 18.58 -28.11 4.05
C LEU A 5 18.53 -27.87 2.54
N GLU A 6 18.95 -28.83 1.73
CA GLU A 6 18.88 -28.72 0.27
C GLU A 6 17.44 -28.76 -0.25
N VAL A 7 16.57 -29.56 0.37
CA VAL A 7 15.14 -29.64 0.00
C VAL A 7 14.44 -28.34 0.36
N VAL A 8 14.62 -27.85 1.59
CA VAL A 8 14.05 -26.57 2.03
C VAL A 8 14.57 -25.41 1.19
N ALA A 9 15.88 -25.39 0.90
CA ALA A 9 16.47 -24.35 0.05
C ALA A 9 15.89 -24.38 -1.37
N ARG A 10 15.69 -25.57 -1.96
CA ARG A 10 15.09 -25.70 -3.30
C ARG A 10 13.63 -25.29 -3.33
N GLU A 11 12.86 -25.64 -2.31
CA GLU A 11 11.43 -25.29 -2.20
C GLU A 11 11.24 -23.78 -2.00
N VAL A 12 12.09 -23.16 -1.17
CA VAL A 12 12.11 -21.69 -0.98
C VAL A 12 12.55 -20.96 -2.25
N VAL A 13 13.52 -21.51 -3.00
CA VAL A 13 14.00 -20.92 -4.26
C VAL A 13 12.98 -21.08 -5.38
N SER A 14 12.31 -22.24 -5.51
CA SER A 14 11.28 -22.47 -6.54
C SER A 14 10.06 -21.59 -6.28
N ALA A 15 9.57 -21.55 -5.03
CA ALA A 15 8.42 -20.72 -4.65
C ALA A 15 8.61 -19.21 -4.94
N ARG A 16 9.86 -18.72 -4.96
CA ARG A 16 10.18 -17.32 -5.28
C ARG A 16 10.13 -17.03 -6.79
N THR A 17 10.25 -18.05 -7.64
CA THR A 17 10.38 -17.91 -9.11
C THR A 17 9.08 -18.27 -9.83
N ASP A 18 8.18 -19.02 -9.19
CA ASP A 18 6.98 -19.62 -9.78
C ASP A 18 5.74 -18.69 -9.85
N TRP A 19 5.94 -17.38 -9.97
CA TRP A 19 4.81 -16.47 -10.08
C TRP A 19 4.36 -16.37 -11.53
N SER A 20 3.10 -16.72 -11.80
CA SER A 20 2.52 -16.51 -13.13
C SER A 20 2.68 -15.04 -13.56
N PRO A 21 2.93 -14.76 -14.84
CA PRO A 21 3.07 -13.38 -15.34
C PRO A 21 1.90 -12.48 -14.92
N ALA A 22 0.68 -13.04 -14.90
CA ALA A 22 -0.52 -12.36 -14.43
C ALA A 22 -0.45 -11.96 -12.94
N ARG A 23 0.06 -12.84 -12.07
CA ARG A 23 0.23 -12.54 -10.64
C ARG A 23 1.26 -11.45 -10.40
N ARG A 24 2.39 -11.49 -11.13
CA ARG A 24 3.41 -10.43 -11.08
C ARG A 24 2.83 -9.09 -11.52
N ALA A 25 2.09 -9.07 -12.65
CA ALA A 25 1.44 -7.86 -13.14
C ALA A 25 0.42 -7.31 -12.13
N ALA A 26 -0.43 -8.17 -11.55
CA ALA A 26 -1.42 -7.77 -10.55
C ALA A 26 -0.76 -7.12 -9.31
N VAL A 27 0.32 -7.70 -8.79
CA VAL A 27 1.05 -7.12 -7.65
C VAL A 27 1.73 -5.80 -8.01
N THR A 28 2.34 -5.69 -9.20
CA THR A 28 2.95 -4.44 -9.66
C THR A 28 1.89 -3.33 -9.78
N VAL A 29 0.74 -3.63 -10.38
CA VAL A 29 -0.37 -2.66 -10.52
C VAL A 29 -0.92 -2.27 -9.15
N ALA A 30 -1.14 -3.23 -8.26
CA ALA A 30 -1.60 -2.96 -6.91
C ALA A 30 -0.61 -2.07 -6.13
N ALA A 31 0.70 -2.34 -6.23
CA ALA A 31 1.73 -1.53 -5.61
C ALA A 31 1.76 -0.10 -6.17
N ALA A 32 1.67 0.06 -7.49
CA ALA A 32 1.62 1.37 -8.14
C ALA A 32 0.38 2.16 -7.70
N LEU A 33 -0.78 1.50 -7.64
CA LEU A 33 -2.03 2.10 -7.14
C LEU A 33 -1.90 2.54 -5.67
N GLN A 34 -1.37 1.69 -4.79
CA GLN A 34 -1.17 2.03 -3.37
C GLN A 34 -0.26 3.26 -3.22
N LEU A 35 0.88 3.28 -3.91
CA LEU A 35 1.84 4.39 -3.84
C LEU A 35 1.25 5.67 -4.43
N GLY A 36 0.55 5.59 -5.56
CA GLY A 36 -0.12 6.73 -6.17
C GLY A 36 -1.22 7.30 -5.28
N LEU A 37 -2.02 6.43 -4.67
CA LEU A 37 -3.11 6.82 -3.77
C LEU A 37 -2.58 7.45 -2.48
N LEU A 38 -1.52 6.87 -1.91
CA LEU A 38 -0.81 7.43 -0.74
C LEU A 38 -0.23 8.81 -1.04
N ALA A 39 0.47 8.95 -2.17
CA ALA A 39 1.06 10.22 -2.59
C ALA A 39 -0.01 11.28 -2.84
N ALA A 40 -1.11 10.92 -3.52
CA ALA A 40 -2.23 11.81 -3.76
C ALA A 40 -2.90 12.26 -2.45
N ALA A 41 -3.15 11.34 -1.52
CA ALA A 41 -3.76 11.65 -0.23
C ALA A 41 -2.87 12.56 0.62
N LEU A 42 -1.57 12.26 0.74
CA LEU A 42 -0.62 13.12 1.45
C LEU A 42 -0.51 14.50 0.80
N GLN A 43 -0.42 14.57 -0.52
CA GLN A 43 -0.36 15.84 -1.25
C GLN A 43 -1.62 16.68 -1.04
N ASP A 44 -2.80 16.06 -1.00
CA ASP A 44 -4.07 16.75 -0.74
C ASP A 44 -4.16 17.26 0.71
N VAL A 45 -3.75 16.45 1.71
CA VAL A 45 -3.67 16.88 3.14
C VAL A 45 -2.70 18.04 3.33
N LEU A 46 -1.56 18.01 2.63
CA LEU A 46 -0.55 19.06 2.72
C LEU A 46 -1.03 20.37 2.08
N ARG A 47 -1.67 20.29 0.90
CA ARG A 47 -2.15 21.46 0.16
C ARG A 47 -3.43 22.08 0.74
N ARG A 48 -4.32 21.30 1.35
CA ARG A 48 -5.57 21.84 1.93
C ARG A 48 -5.33 22.55 3.26
N PRO A 49 -5.96 23.71 3.51
CA PRO A 49 -6.01 24.31 4.84
C PRO A 49 -6.79 23.40 5.80
N ALA A 50 -6.38 23.37 7.07
CA ALA A 50 -6.87 22.39 8.06
C ALA A 50 -8.38 22.49 8.31
N ASP A 51 -8.93 23.65 8.04
CA ASP A 51 -10.32 24.09 8.16
C ASP A 51 -11.25 23.42 7.13
N GLN A 52 -10.69 22.80 6.07
CA GLN A 52 -11.44 21.99 5.09
C GLN A 52 -11.35 20.48 5.37
N LEU A 53 -10.65 20.07 6.43
CA LEU A 53 -10.52 18.67 6.82
C LEU A 53 -11.49 18.35 7.96
N THR A 54 -12.03 17.14 7.96
CA THR A 54 -12.93 16.65 9.01
C THR A 54 -12.20 16.36 10.33
N ALA A 55 -10.88 16.23 10.28
CA ALA A 55 -10.01 15.93 11.42
C ALA A 55 -8.63 16.62 11.24
N PRO A 56 -7.80 16.70 12.30
CA PRO A 56 -6.48 17.32 12.22
C PRO A 56 -5.59 16.68 11.16
N LYS A 57 -4.70 17.48 10.53
CA LYS A 57 -3.77 17.00 9.48
C LYS A 57 -2.99 15.75 9.88
N ALA A 58 -2.49 15.71 11.11
CA ALA A 58 -1.73 14.57 11.64
C ALA A 58 -2.55 13.27 11.67
N VAL A 59 -3.84 13.34 11.97
CA VAL A 59 -4.73 12.17 11.99
C VAL A 59 -4.91 11.61 10.59
N TRP A 60 -5.16 12.46 9.60
CA TRP A 60 -5.31 12.02 8.20
C TRP A 60 -3.99 11.55 7.59
N THR A 61 -2.86 12.16 7.96
CA THR A 61 -1.53 11.67 7.58
C THR A 61 -1.30 10.27 8.14
N ALA A 62 -1.55 10.03 9.43
CA ALA A 62 -1.40 8.71 10.05
C ALA A 62 -2.34 7.67 9.42
N ALA A 63 -3.59 8.06 9.14
CA ALA A 63 -4.56 7.20 8.49
C ALA A 63 -4.04 6.70 7.13
N CYS A 64 -3.40 7.56 6.31
CA CYS A 64 -2.88 7.17 5.00
C CYS A 64 -1.82 6.05 5.04
N PHE A 65 -1.11 5.88 6.16
CA PHE A 65 -0.13 4.79 6.32
C PHE A 65 -0.77 3.42 6.58
N VAL A 66 -2.09 3.36 6.80
CA VAL A 66 -2.81 2.10 7.05
C VAL A 66 -3.22 1.42 5.73
N ASN A 67 -2.26 0.80 5.03
CA ASN A 67 -2.47 0.03 3.78
C ASN A 67 -3.46 0.71 2.80
N PHE A 68 -4.27 -0.03 2.05
CA PHE A 68 -5.28 0.54 1.15
C PHE A 68 -6.43 1.24 1.90
N VAL A 69 -6.73 0.80 3.13
CA VAL A 69 -7.86 1.29 3.93
C VAL A 69 -7.69 2.76 4.29
N GLY A 70 -6.46 3.16 4.59
CA GLY A 70 -6.08 4.52 4.94
C GLY A 70 -6.42 5.54 3.87
N PRO A 71 -5.77 5.49 2.70
CA PRO A 71 -6.05 6.41 1.61
C PRO A 71 -7.50 6.32 1.09
N LEU A 72 -8.12 5.13 1.07
CA LEU A 72 -9.55 5.02 0.72
C LEU A 72 -10.43 5.81 1.71
N SER A 73 -10.19 5.67 3.01
CA SER A 73 -10.96 6.38 4.04
C SER A 73 -10.76 7.89 3.97
N TYR A 74 -9.58 8.38 3.56
CA TYR A 74 -9.32 9.81 3.34
C TYR A 74 -10.19 10.38 2.21
N PHE A 75 -10.23 9.71 1.05
CA PHE A 75 -11.07 10.18 -0.06
C PHE A 75 -12.56 10.06 0.24
N ALA A 76 -12.98 9.06 1.02
CA ALA A 76 -14.38 8.84 1.37
C ALA A 76 -14.89 9.80 2.47
N PHE A 77 -14.08 10.09 3.50
CA PHE A 77 -14.54 10.79 4.71
C PHE A 77 -13.67 11.98 5.14
N GLY A 78 -12.47 12.13 4.58
CA GLY A 78 -11.52 13.18 4.95
C GLY A 78 -11.72 14.53 4.26
N ARG A 79 -12.49 14.55 3.17
CA ARG A 79 -12.83 15.77 2.45
C ARG A 79 -14.18 16.30 2.91
N ARG A 80 -14.19 17.48 3.55
CA ARG A 80 -15.42 18.30 3.59
C ARG A 80 -15.55 19.03 2.25
N ARG A 81 -16.75 19.04 1.67
CA ARG A 81 -17.07 19.87 0.51
C ARG A 81 -17.01 21.34 0.88
#